data_AF-A0A097EMQ5-F1
#
_entry.id   AF-A0A097EMQ5-F1
#
_cell.length_a   1.000
_cell.length_b   1.000
_cell.length_c   1.000
_cell.angle_alpha   90.00
_cell.angle_beta   90.00
_cell.angle_gamma   90.00
#
_symmetry.space_group_name_H-M   'P 1'
#
loop_
_entity.id
_entity.type
_entity.pdbx_description
1 polymer ?
#
loop_
_entity_poly.entity_id
_entity_poly.type
_entity_poly.pdbx_seq_one_letter_code
_entity_poly.pdbx_strand_id
1 'polypeptide(L)'
;MRFIKIAILFVFMVSLISCGAYQYTTAKRESNEATTEQQQKVKTEILKLLEDEYKQPFKLKDFNYTYERHWVDNTCQMSFCKMEKYGIYSFKVQAVDNPIIIMNFKINDGDVTKASIKPLIDAFKKHQLNTIYCSSFGNYWKEHKNDKNNDALEKIKEYCDEKGQTESYDNFWTQ
;
A
#
# COMPACT_ATOMS: atom_id res chain seq x y z
N MET A 1 55.05 -19.21 -20.74
CA MET A 1 53.66 -19.23 -21.27
C MET A 1 52.61 -19.76 -20.29
N ARG A 2 52.84 -20.83 -19.49
CA ARG A 2 51.86 -21.32 -18.50
C ARG A 2 51.50 -20.29 -17.41
N PHE A 3 52.48 -19.56 -16.88
CA PHE A 3 52.26 -18.54 -15.83
C PHE A 3 51.45 -17.32 -16.30
N ILE A 4 51.65 -16.87 -17.54
CA ILE A 4 50.88 -15.75 -18.12
C ILE A 4 49.40 -16.12 -18.27
N LYS A 5 49.10 -17.36 -18.67
CA LYS A 5 47.73 -17.86 -18.77
C LYS A 5 47.03 -17.90 -17.40
N ILE A 6 47.75 -18.30 -16.34
CA ILE A 6 47.22 -18.32 -14.97
C ILE A 6 46.97 -16.89 -14.45
N ALA A 7 47.90 -15.95 -14.72
CA ALA A 7 47.75 -14.56 -14.31
C ALA A 7 46.54 -13.89 -14.99
N ILE A 8 46.33 -14.12 -16.29
CA ILE A 8 45.16 -13.60 -17.03
C ILE A 8 43.86 -14.20 -16.47
N LEU A 9 43.85 -15.51 -16.19
CA LEU A 9 42.67 -16.19 -15.66
C LEU A 9 42.32 -15.72 -14.25
N PHE A 10 43.33 -15.39 -13.43
CA PHE A 10 43.13 -14.79 -12.12
C PHE A 10 42.57 -13.36 -12.20
N VAL A 11 43.07 -12.53 -13.12
CA VAL A 11 42.52 -11.17 -13.38
C VAL A 11 41.07 -11.23 -13.88
N PHE A 12 40.73 -12.21 -14.71
CA PHE A 12 39.35 -12.44 -15.15
C PHE A 12 38.44 -12.91 -14.00
N MET A 13 38.92 -13.78 -13.12
CA MET A 13 38.15 -14.23 -11.95
C MET A 13 37.88 -13.09 -10.96
N VAL A 14 38.88 -12.23 -10.69
CA VAL A 14 38.72 -11.09 -9.76
C VAL A 14 37.78 -10.03 -10.33
N SER A 15 37.79 -9.79 -11.64
CA SER A 15 36.88 -8.83 -12.28
C SER A 15 35.43 -9.32 -12.34
N LEU A 16 35.19 -10.63 -12.51
CA LEU A 16 33.85 -11.23 -12.47
C LEU A 16 33.19 -11.18 -11.08
N ILE A 17 33.96 -11.34 -9.99
CA ILE A 17 33.45 -11.27 -8.61
C ILE A 17 33.00 -9.84 -8.26
N SER A 18 33.64 -8.81 -8.82
CA SER A 18 33.24 -7.41 -8.58
C SER A 18 31.91 -7.02 -9.25
N CYS A 19 31.52 -7.71 -10.33
CA CYS A 19 30.29 -7.44 -11.07
C CYS A 19 29.06 -8.06 -10.37
N GLY A 20 29.22 -9.23 -9.74
CA GLY A 20 28.15 -9.91 -9.00
C GLY A 20 27.79 -9.25 -7.66
N ALA A 21 28.75 -8.63 -6.97
CA ALA A 21 28.53 -7.99 -5.68
C ALA A 21 27.77 -6.65 -5.78
N TYR A 22 27.92 -5.92 -6.90
CA TYR A 22 27.37 -4.57 -7.04
C TYR A 22 25.83 -4.54 -7.11
N GLN A 23 25.21 -5.54 -7.75
CA GLN A 23 23.74 -5.62 -7.89
C GLN A 23 22.98 -5.77 -6.56
N TYR A 24 23.65 -6.19 -5.49
CA TYR A 24 23.06 -6.35 -4.16
C TYR A 24 23.18 -5.10 -3.27
N THR A 25 23.91 -4.07 -3.70
CA THR A 25 24.28 -2.93 -2.83
C THR A 25 23.47 -1.65 -3.06
N THR A 26 22.52 -1.62 -4.00
CA THR A 26 21.81 -0.39 -4.40
C THR A 26 20.40 -0.23 -3.80
N ALA A 27 19.95 -1.12 -2.92
CA ALA A 27 18.65 -0.99 -2.27
C ALA A 27 18.75 -0.03 -1.06
N LYS A 28 18.10 1.15 -1.14
CA LYS A 28 18.14 2.16 -0.04
C LYS A 28 17.09 1.88 1.05
N ARG A 29 16.07 1.08 0.74
CA ARG A 29 14.96 0.78 1.65
C ARG A 29 14.75 -0.72 1.69
N GLU A 30 15.20 -1.34 2.78
CA GLU A 30 15.00 -2.75 3.09
C GLU A 30 14.12 -2.85 4.34
N SER A 31 12.79 -2.79 4.19
CA SER A 31 11.94 -3.30 5.26
C SER A 31 12.07 -4.83 5.25
N ASN A 32 12.06 -5.44 6.43
CA ASN A 32 12.01 -6.90 6.49
C ASN A 32 10.59 -7.35 6.17
N GLU A 33 10.46 -8.49 5.50
CA GLU A 33 9.16 -9.11 5.28
C GLU A 33 8.42 -9.28 6.61
N ALA A 34 7.17 -8.83 6.65
CA ALA A 34 6.34 -8.93 7.82
C ALA A 34 6.02 -10.40 8.14
N THR A 35 6.20 -10.79 9.40
CA THR A 35 5.80 -12.13 9.86
C THR A 35 4.27 -12.29 9.82
N THR A 36 3.78 -13.52 9.75
CA THR A 36 2.33 -13.80 9.81
C THR A 36 1.65 -13.17 11.03
N GLU A 37 2.35 -13.16 12.18
CA GLU A 37 1.86 -12.51 13.40
C GLU A 37 1.73 -10.99 13.24
N GLN A 38 2.72 -10.34 12.61
CA GLN A 38 2.65 -8.91 12.31
C GLN A 38 1.53 -8.60 11.32
N GLN A 39 1.37 -9.42 10.27
CA GLN A 39 0.30 -9.25 9.30
C GLN A 39 -1.08 -9.36 9.97
N GLN A 40 -1.27 -10.34 10.84
CA GLN A 40 -2.50 -10.50 11.60
C GLN A 40 -2.74 -9.35 12.57
N LYS A 41 -1.69 -8.82 13.21
CA LYS A 41 -1.80 -7.67 14.11
C LYS A 41 -2.21 -6.40 13.36
N VAL A 42 -1.58 -6.11 12.22
CA VAL A 42 -1.97 -5.00 11.34
C VAL A 42 -3.42 -5.16 10.90
N LYS A 43 -3.82 -6.35 10.45
CA LYS A 43 -5.20 -6.64 10.03
C LYS A 43 -6.22 -6.30 11.13
N THR A 44 -5.98 -6.78 12.34
CA THR A 44 -6.88 -6.55 13.48
C THR A 44 -6.91 -5.08 13.89
N GLU A 45 -5.76 -4.42 13.98
CA GLU A 45 -5.70 -3.01 14.39
C GLU A 45 -6.36 -2.08 13.36
N ILE A 46 -6.15 -2.32 12.06
CA ILE A 46 -6.79 -1.53 11.00
C ILE A 46 -8.31 -1.68 11.03
N LEU A 47 -8.84 -2.90 11.15
CA LEU A 47 -10.28 -3.11 11.24
C LEU A 47 -10.88 -2.40 12.45
N LYS A 48 -10.24 -2.53 13.62
CA LYS A 48 -10.68 -1.84 14.84
C LYS A 48 -10.69 -0.31 14.67
N LEU A 49 -9.66 0.25 14.02
CA LEU A 49 -9.60 1.69 13.77
C LEU A 49 -10.71 2.17 12.85
N LEU A 50 -11.07 1.39 11.83
CA LEU A 50 -12.22 1.69 10.99
C LEU A 50 -13.51 1.69 11.81
N GLU A 51 -13.75 0.66 12.62
CA GLU A 51 -14.95 0.57 13.47
C GLU A 51 -15.03 1.74 14.47
N ASP A 52 -13.89 2.08 15.09
CA ASP A 52 -13.79 3.18 16.06
C ASP A 52 -14.03 4.56 15.40
N GLU A 53 -13.52 4.82 14.19
CA GLU A 53 -13.69 6.10 13.49
C GLU A 53 -15.11 6.25 12.93
N TYR A 54 -15.60 5.21 12.24
CA TYR A 54 -16.85 5.26 11.48
C TYR A 54 -18.07 4.80 12.28
N LYS A 55 -17.88 4.38 13.54
CA LYS A 55 -18.94 3.98 14.48
C LYS A 55 -19.89 2.92 13.93
N GLN A 56 -19.34 1.99 13.16
CA GLN A 56 -20.08 0.90 12.52
C GLN A 56 -19.20 -0.33 12.34
N PRO A 57 -19.77 -1.54 12.25
CA PRO A 57 -19.01 -2.76 12.00
C PRO A 57 -18.57 -2.86 10.54
N PHE A 58 -17.43 -3.53 10.33
CA PHE A 58 -16.87 -3.76 9.00
C PHE A 58 -16.66 -5.25 8.72
N LYS A 59 -17.07 -5.69 7.53
CA LYS A 59 -16.81 -7.05 7.05
C LYS A 59 -15.55 -7.08 6.19
N LEU A 60 -14.52 -7.79 6.65
CA LEU A 60 -13.37 -8.10 5.83
C LEU A 60 -13.77 -9.04 4.69
N LYS A 61 -13.58 -8.61 3.45
CA LYS A 61 -13.85 -9.42 2.25
C LYS A 61 -12.60 -10.10 1.74
N ASP A 62 -11.49 -9.36 1.74
CA ASP A 62 -10.19 -9.87 1.32
C ASP A 62 -9.08 -9.15 2.07
N PHE A 63 -8.00 -9.88 2.33
CA PHE A 63 -6.78 -9.37 2.92
C PHE A 63 -5.61 -10.14 2.33
N ASN A 64 -4.68 -9.42 1.73
CA ASN A 64 -3.47 -9.98 1.17
C ASN A 64 -2.25 -9.15 1.57
N TYR A 65 -1.12 -9.80 1.75
CA TYR A 65 0.17 -9.17 1.95
C TYR A 65 1.11 -9.63 0.84
N THR A 66 1.65 -8.69 0.07
CA THR A 66 2.69 -8.99 -0.91
C THR A 66 3.99 -8.31 -0.50
N TYR A 67 5.12 -8.99 -0.71
CA TYR A 67 6.43 -8.45 -0.42
C TYR A 67 7.23 -8.40 -1.71
N GLU A 68 7.41 -7.18 -2.22
CA GLU A 68 7.87 -6.96 -3.58
C GLU A 68 9.08 -6.02 -3.61
N ARG A 69 9.77 -6.06 -4.74
CA ARG A 69 10.92 -5.21 -5.04
C ARG A 69 10.54 -4.31 -6.21
N HIS A 70 10.57 -3.01 -5.97
CA HIS A 70 10.24 -2.01 -6.97
C HIS A 70 11.47 -1.20 -7.35
N TRP A 71 11.60 -0.90 -8.64
CA TRP A 71 12.57 0.08 -9.12
C TRP A 71 12.07 1.47 -8.77
N VAL A 72 12.94 2.30 -8.20
CA VAL A 72 12.58 3.70 -7.88
C VAL A 72 12.46 4.54 -9.16
N ASP A 73 13.15 4.14 -10.23
CA ASP A 73 13.15 4.81 -11.52
C ASP A 73 12.91 3.80 -12.65
N ASN A 74 11.77 3.93 -13.33
CA ASN A 74 11.35 3.06 -14.42
C ASN A 74 12.06 3.38 -15.76
N THR A 75 12.81 4.47 -15.83
CA THR A 75 13.56 4.87 -17.04
C THR A 75 14.97 4.28 -17.09
N CYS A 76 15.41 3.71 -15.98
CA CYS A 76 16.76 3.20 -15.82
C CYS A 76 16.85 1.76 -16.37
N GLN A 77 17.48 1.60 -17.54
CA GLN A 77 17.88 0.30 -18.09
C GLN A 77 19.27 -0.08 -17.51
N MET A 78 19.33 -1.23 -16.82
CA MET A 78 20.50 -1.89 -16.16
C MET A 78 20.85 -1.58 -14.69
N SER A 79 21.27 -2.66 -14.00
CA SER A 79 22.05 -2.94 -12.77
C SER A 79 22.34 -1.88 -11.68
N PHE A 80 22.26 -0.59 -11.97
CA PHE A 80 22.66 0.50 -11.07
C PHE A 80 21.46 1.24 -10.45
N CYS A 81 20.25 0.87 -10.85
CA CYS A 81 19.05 1.55 -10.41
C CYS A 81 18.76 1.21 -8.93
N LYS A 82 18.36 2.23 -8.18
CA LYS A 82 17.96 2.09 -6.78
C LYS A 82 16.69 1.24 -6.72
N MET A 83 16.73 0.20 -5.90
CA MET A 83 15.57 -0.63 -5.61
C MET A 83 15.02 -0.34 -4.21
N GLU A 84 13.72 -0.47 -4.04
CA GLU A 84 13.07 -0.48 -2.74
C GLU A 84 12.39 -1.82 -2.55
N LYS A 85 12.54 -2.39 -1.35
CA LYS A 85 11.92 -3.64 -0.97
C LYS A 85 10.99 -3.36 0.20
N TYR A 86 9.69 -3.54 -0.03
CA TYR A 86 8.68 -3.30 0.97
C TYR A 86 7.45 -4.18 0.76
N GLY A 87 6.75 -4.42 1.87
CA GLY A 87 5.49 -5.11 1.92
C GLY A 87 4.31 -4.18 1.69
N ILE A 88 3.27 -4.73 1.09
CA ILE A 88 2.02 -4.03 0.79
C ILE A 88 0.88 -4.84 1.40
N TYR A 89 0.23 -4.26 2.40
CA TYR A 89 -1.03 -4.77 2.94
C TYR A 89 -2.18 -4.27 2.08
N SER A 90 -2.87 -5.19 1.41
CA SER A 90 -4.04 -4.89 0.59
C SER A 90 -5.31 -5.32 1.33
N PHE A 91 -6.22 -4.38 1.53
CA PHE A 91 -7.49 -4.58 2.23
C PHE A 91 -8.66 -4.37 1.29
N LYS A 92 -9.63 -5.29 1.36
CA LYS A 92 -10.98 -5.11 0.82
C LYS A 92 -11.96 -5.27 1.97
N VAL A 93 -12.59 -4.18 2.35
CA VAL A 93 -13.47 -4.10 3.52
C VAL A 93 -14.83 -3.58 3.09
N GLN A 94 -15.91 -4.16 3.62
CA GLN A 94 -17.27 -3.76 3.34
C GLN A 94 -17.89 -3.14 4.60
N ALA A 95 -18.43 -1.93 4.49
CA ALA A 95 -19.35 -1.36 5.48
C ALA A 95 -20.61 -2.23 5.56
N VAL A 96 -21.02 -2.58 6.77
CA VAL A 96 -22.20 -3.43 6.98
C VAL A 96 -23.46 -2.59 7.14
N ASP A 97 -23.36 -1.47 7.84
CA ASP A 97 -24.48 -0.58 8.07
C ASP A 97 -24.71 0.34 6.88
N ASN A 98 -25.99 0.62 6.63
CA ASN A 98 -26.43 1.27 5.41
C ASN A 98 -25.75 2.65 5.26
N PRO A 99 -25.00 2.88 4.17
CA PRO A 99 -24.86 2.01 3.00
C PRO A 99 -23.60 1.16 2.91
N ILE A 100 -23.80 0.06 2.18
CA ILE A 100 -22.79 -0.94 1.84
C ILE A 100 -21.77 -0.34 0.86
N ILE A 101 -20.72 0.25 1.40
CA ILE A 101 -19.55 0.72 0.65
C ILE A 101 -18.42 -0.30 0.76
N ILE A 102 -17.83 -0.63 -0.38
CA ILE A 102 -16.63 -1.47 -0.47
C ILE A 102 -15.41 -0.55 -0.55
N MET A 103 -14.59 -0.59 0.48
CA MET A 103 -13.32 0.12 0.56
C MET A 103 -12.18 -0.80 0.12
N ASN A 104 -11.45 -0.37 -0.91
CA ASN A 104 -10.24 -1.05 -1.38
C ASN A 104 -9.06 -0.12 -1.12
N PHE A 105 -8.10 -0.55 -0.30
CA PHE A 105 -6.97 0.29 0.07
C PHE A 105 -5.70 -0.51 0.33
N LYS A 106 -4.57 0.20 0.27
CA LYS A 106 -3.24 -0.37 0.44
C LYS A 106 -2.45 0.42 1.48
N ILE A 107 -1.67 -0.29 2.28
CA ILE A 107 -0.74 0.29 3.25
C ILE A 107 0.64 -0.30 2.99
N ASN A 108 1.62 0.57 2.73
CA ASN A 108 2.99 0.17 2.51
C ASN A 108 3.72 0.08 3.85
N ASP A 109 4.50 -0.98 4.06
CA ASP A 109 5.23 -1.24 5.30
C ASP A 109 6.58 -0.52 5.39
N GLY A 110 6.85 0.44 4.50
CA GLY A 110 8.21 0.90 4.22
C GLY A 110 8.98 1.53 5.39
N ASP A 111 8.32 1.92 6.48
CA ASP A 111 8.95 2.40 7.73
C ASP A 111 8.74 1.46 8.92
N VAL A 112 8.18 0.27 8.67
CA VAL A 112 8.01 -0.79 9.66
C VAL A 112 9.36 -1.43 9.91
N THR A 113 9.78 -1.39 11.17
CA THR A 113 10.89 -2.21 11.64
C THR A 113 10.34 -3.54 12.15
N LYS A 114 11.17 -4.60 12.17
CA LYS A 114 10.80 -5.89 12.80
C LYS A 114 10.22 -5.75 14.21
N ALA A 115 10.58 -4.68 14.93
CA ALA A 115 10.19 -4.46 16.32
C ALA A 115 8.80 -3.82 16.50
N SER A 116 8.23 -3.13 15.49
CA SER A 116 7.00 -2.37 15.71
C SER A 116 6.23 -2.03 14.44
N ILE A 117 4.92 -2.27 14.47
CA ILE A 117 3.96 -1.83 13.45
C ILE A 117 3.46 -0.41 13.68
N LYS A 118 3.82 0.24 14.80
CA LYS A 118 3.29 1.55 15.19
C LYS A 118 3.46 2.62 14.11
N PRO A 119 4.62 2.77 13.42
CA PRO A 119 4.77 3.79 12.38
C PRO A 119 3.77 3.62 11.23
N LEU A 120 3.47 2.37 10.85
CA LEU A 120 2.47 2.06 9.83
C LEU A 120 1.07 2.49 10.27
N ILE A 121 0.70 2.16 11.51
CA ILE A 121 -0.61 2.51 12.06
C ILE A 121 -0.78 4.02 12.19
N ASP A 122 0.26 4.74 12.65
CA ASP A 122 0.25 6.19 12.74
C ASP A 122 0.11 6.83 11.35
N ALA A 123 0.83 6.31 10.35
CA ALA A 123 0.73 6.79 8.97
C ALA A 123 -0.68 6.55 8.40
N PHE A 124 -1.27 5.38 8.63
CA PHE A 124 -2.63 5.07 8.20
C PHE A 124 -3.65 6.04 8.84
N LYS A 125 -3.58 6.26 10.15
CA LYS A 125 -4.44 7.23 10.87
C LYS A 125 -4.34 8.63 10.27
N LYS A 126 -3.12 9.08 10.01
CA LYS A 126 -2.85 10.44 9.53
C LYS A 126 -3.31 10.66 8.09
N HIS A 127 -3.14 9.67 7.22
CA HIS A 127 -3.23 9.87 5.76
C HIS A 127 -4.43 9.21 5.09
N GLN A 128 -5.00 8.15 5.67
CA GLN A 128 -6.04 7.36 5.01
C GLN A 128 -7.30 7.17 5.86
N LEU A 129 -7.18 7.02 7.18
CA LEU A 129 -8.30 6.64 8.05
C LEU A 129 -9.53 7.51 7.85
N ASN A 130 -9.36 8.84 7.79
CA ASN A 130 -10.50 9.76 7.71
C ASN A 130 -11.06 9.92 6.30
N THR A 131 -10.30 9.59 5.25
CA THR A 131 -10.66 9.89 3.85
C THR A 131 -11.15 8.67 3.08
N ILE A 132 -10.79 7.48 3.55
CA ILE A 132 -11.00 6.25 2.81
C ILE A 132 -12.46 5.94 2.50
N TYR A 133 -13.37 6.20 3.44
CA TYR A 133 -14.78 5.90 3.26
C TYR A 133 -15.39 6.77 2.17
N CYS A 134 -15.22 8.10 2.26
CA CYS A 134 -15.75 9.04 1.27
C CYS A 134 -15.05 8.94 -0.09
N SER A 135 -13.76 8.60 -0.12
CA SER A 135 -13.06 8.28 -1.38
C SER A 135 -13.64 7.04 -2.05
N SER A 136 -13.97 6.02 -1.27
CA SER A 136 -14.60 4.78 -1.78
C SER A 136 -16.05 5.04 -2.23
N PHE A 137 -16.76 5.90 -1.51
CA PHE A 137 -18.08 6.38 -1.93
C PHE A 137 -18.02 7.14 -3.25
N GLY A 138 -17.05 8.03 -3.47
CA GLY A 138 -16.91 8.74 -4.74
C GLY A 138 -16.81 7.83 -5.95
N ASN A 139 -16.04 6.74 -5.83
CA ASN A 139 -15.96 5.70 -6.87
C ASN A 139 -17.32 5.02 -7.10
N TYR A 140 -18.05 4.70 -6.03
CA TYR A 140 -19.39 4.10 -6.13
C TYR A 140 -20.40 5.08 -6.76
N TRP A 141 -20.40 6.34 -6.31
CA TRP A 141 -21.27 7.41 -6.77
C TRP A 141 -21.12 7.69 -8.26
N LYS A 142 -19.87 7.66 -8.78
CA LYS A 142 -19.58 7.81 -10.22
C LYS A 142 -20.42 6.86 -11.08
N GLU A 143 -20.61 5.62 -10.62
CA GLU A 143 -21.32 4.58 -11.37
C GLU A 143 -22.84 4.59 -11.11
N HIS A 144 -23.29 5.06 -9.93
CA HIS A 144 -24.66 4.85 -9.44
C HIS A 144 -25.46 6.15 -9.19
N LYS A 145 -24.90 7.35 -9.40
CA LYS A 145 -25.60 8.63 -9.10
C LYS A 145 -26.92 8.84 -9.86
N ASN A 146 -27.08 8.19 -11.01
CA ASN A 146 -28.27 8.30 -11.84
C ASN A 146 -29.34 7.26 -11.45
N ASP A 147 -29.05 6.42 -10.45
CA ASP A 147 -29.99 5.46 -9.89
C ASP A 147 -30.98 6.24 -9.01
N LYS A 148 -31.95 6.84 -9.68
CA LYS A 148 -33.00 7.68 -9.11
C LYS A 148 -33.69 6.90 -7.99
N ASN A 149 -33.55 7.37 -6.74
CA ASN A 149 -34.16 6.90 -5.49
C ASN A 149 -33.31 5.98 -4.60
N ASN A 150 -32.09 6.41 -4.25
CA ASN A 150 -31.39 5.76 -3.16
C ASN A 150 -31.17 6.76 -2.01
N ASP A 151 -32.12 6.80 -1.07
CA ASP A 151 -32.02 7.55 0.20
C ASP A 151 -30.72 7.25 0.95
N ALA A 152 -30.12 6.09 0.73
CA ALA A 152 -28.84 5.76 1.33
C ALA A 152 -27.70 6.57 0.71
N LEU A 153 -27.74 6.91 -0.58
CA LEU A 153 -26.68 7.71 -1.20
C LEU A 153 -26.69 9.14 -0.72
N GLU A 154 -27.87 9.75 -0.53
CA GLU A 154 -27.95 11.10 0.03
C GLU A 154 -27.41 11.14 1.46
N LYS A 155 -27.70 10.11 2.27
CA LYS A 155 -27.12 9.99 3.63
C LYS A 155 -25.59 9.91 3.63
N ILE A 156 -24.96 9.23 2.65
CA ILE A 156 -23.49 9.22 2.56
C ILE A 156 -22.97 10.57 2.15
N LYS A 157 -23.64 11.19 1.17
CA LYS A 157 -23.28 12.50 0.67
C LYS A 157 -23.28 13.49 1.84
N GLU A 158 -24.35 13.53 2.62
CA GLU A 158 -24.43 14.31 3.87
C GLU A 158 -23.31 13.96 4.84
N TYR A 159 -23.08 12.67 5.12
CA TYR A 159 -21.99 12.22 6.00
C TYR A 159 -20.61 12.72 5.53
N CYS A 160 -20.34 12.67 4.23
CA CYS A 160 -19.07 13.09 3.65
C CYS A 160 -18.95 14.62 3.56
N ASP A 161 -20.05 15.33 3.33
CA ASP A 161 -20.15 16.79 3.42
C ASP A 161 -19.84 17.27 4.85
N GLU A 162 -20.40 16.62 5.88
CA GLU A 162 -20.12 16.93 7.31
C GLU A 162 -18.65 16.76 7.67
N LYS A 163 -17.97 15.82 7.01
CA LYS A 163 -16.52 15.59 7.16
C LYS A 163 -15.67 16.54 6.30
N GLY A 164 -16.29 17.44 5.53
CA GLY A 164 -15.61 18.39 4.64
C GLY A 164 -14.94 17.71 3.44
N GLN A 165 -15.48 16.56 3.00
CA GLN A 165 -14.88 15.70 1.96
C GLN A 165 -15.71 15.67 0.67
N THR A 166 -16.47 16.72 0.40
CA THR A 166 -17.30 16.90 -0.79
C THR A 166 -16.51 16.63 -2.07
N GLU A 167 -15.27 17.11 -2.14
CA GLU A 167 -14.36 16.88 -3.27
C GLU A 167 -14.18 15.40 -3.64
N SER A 168 -14.31 14.48 -2.68
CA SER A 168 -14.10 13.04 -2.91
C SER A 168 -15.11 12.42 -3.88
N TYR A 169 -16.28 13.03 -4.07
CA TYR A 169 -17.28 12.62 -5.06
C TYR A 169 -17.70 13.73 -6.02
N ASP A 170 -17.40 14.99 -5.71
CA ASP A 170 -17.75 16.16 -6.51
C ASP A 170 -16.62 16.55 -7.50
N ASN A 171 -15.34 16.30 -7.21
CA ASN A 171 -14.25 16.62 -8.14
C ASN A 171 -13.99 15.57 -9.23
N PHE A 172 -14.72 14.44 -9.23
CA PHE A 172 -14.66 13.47 -10.33
C PHE A 172 -15.24 14.00 -11.66
N TRP A 173 -15.77 15.23 -11.69
CA TRP A 173 -16.33 15.89 -12.88
C TRP A 173 -15.34 16.74 -13.69
N THR A 174 -14.12 16.95 -13.22
CA THR A 174 -13.12 17.86 -13.86
C THR A 174 -11.93 17.17 -14.54
N GLN A 175 -11.98 15.85 -14.79
CA GLN A 175 -11.00 15.14 -15.62
C GLN A 175 -11.65 14.38 -16.77
#